data_AF-A0A2G8K4M4-F1
#
_entry.id   AF-A0A2G8K4M4-F1
#
_cell.length_a   1.000
_cell.length_b   1.000
_cell.length_c   1.000
_cell.angle_alpha   90.00
_cell.angle_beta   90.00
_cell.angle_gamma   90.00
#
_symmetry.space_group_name_H-M   'P 1'
#
loop_
_entity.id
_entity.type
_entity.pdbx_description
1 polymer ?
#
loop_
_entity_poly.entity_id
_entity_poly.type
_entity_poly.pdbx_seq_one_letter_code
_entity_poly.pdbx_strand_id
1 'polypeptide(L)'
;MKAIKESVTIAQHEESAFNIVGIEAKDWSINNIACSGDGNFVITGMTSKLYSHITVVNRKGEEKRQDKISNMGKFFAWRYCCPLSKFNVITACKSDIGIYDVRDGAYSKKNICDVITRWSSDQYVSCVTTDPVKNYIIVGTDSREVFVFTDKMKYSYMFTLPDVIDAPHDISVHRGTLLVCGNLCDRAYAVTMEESES
;
A
#
# COMPACT_ATOMS: atom_id res chain seq x y z
N MET A 1 26.62 11.82 15.06
CA MET A 1 25.38 11.02 15.22
C MET A 1 25.79 9.57 15.38
N LYS A 2 25.48 8.91 16.51
CA LYS A 2 25.88 7.52 16.77
C LYS A 2 24.80 6.63 16.17
N ALA A 3 25.08 5.92 15.07
CA ALA A 3 24.15 4.96 14.50
C ALA A 3 23.99 3.80 15.49
N ILE A 4 22.78 3.62 16.03
CA ILE A 4 22.43 2.42 16.79
C ILE A 4 22.23 1.32 15.76
N LYS A 5 23.14 0.35 15.75
CA LYS A 5 23.05 -0.83 14.89
C LYS A 5 22.20 -1.86 15.63
N GLU A 6 20.92 -1.93 15.30
CA GLU A 6 20.07 -3.02 15.78
C GLU A 6 20.45 -4.30 15.03
N SER A 7 20.75 -5.37 15.78
CA SER A 7 21.02 -6.68 15.20
C SER A 7 19.68 -7.33 14.84
N VAL A 8 19.39 -7.43 13.55
CA VAL A 8 18.26 -8.23 13.05
C VAL A 8 18.75 -9.67 12.95
N THR A 9 18.16 -10.57 13.74
CA THR A 9 18.37 -12.01 13.63
C THR A 9 17.26 -12.61 12.78
N ILE A 10 17.63 -13.25 11.66
CA ILE A 10 16.72 -14.13 10.94
C ILE A 10 16.71 -15.45 11.70
N ALA A 11 15.53 -15.89 12.14
CA ALA A 11 15.38 -17.20 12.76
C ALA A 11 15.85 -18.29 11.78
N GLN A 12 16.71 -19.20 12.22
CA GLN A 12 17.19 -20.32 11.40
C GLN A 12 16.13 -21.40 11.16
N HIS A 13 14.98 -21.28 11.83
CA HIS A 13 13.82 -22.14 11.64
C HIS A 13 12.63 -21.28 11.25
N GLU A 14 11.77 -21.84 10.41
CA GLU A 14 10.48 -21.25 10.10
C GLU A 14 9.65 -21.17 11.38
N GLU A 15 9.32 -19.96 11.86
CA GLU A 15 8.56 -19.80 13.10
C GLU A 15 7.09 -20.25 12.95
N SER A 16 6.51 -20.01 11.76
CA SER A 16 5.24 -20.59 11.31
C SER A 16 4.92 -20.10 9.89
N ALA A 17 4.83 -20.97 8.88
CA ALA A 17 4.04 -20.70 7.69
C ALA A 17 2.65 -21.31 7.83
N PHE A 18 1.64 -20.55 7.41
CA PHE A 18 0.27 -21.04 7.34
C PHE A 18 -0.28 -20.73 5.95
N ASN A 19 -0.85 -21.75 5.32
CA ASN A 19 -1.61 -21.55 4.10
C ASN A 19 -2.92 -20.86 4.45
N ILE A 20 -3.20 -19.76 3.76
CA ILE A 20 -4.47 -19.08 3.89
C ILE A 20 -5.46 -19.81 2.99
N VAL A 21 -6.09 -20.84 3.57
CA VAL A 21 -6.95 -21.81 2.87
C VAL A 21 -7.93 -21.13 1.92
N GLY A 22 -8.53 -20.01 2.34
CA GLY A 22 -9.51 -19.29 1.53
C GLY A 22 -8.96 -18.53 0.32
N ILE A 23 -7.65 -18.21 0.27
CA ILE A 23 -6.99 -17.55 -0.87
C ILE A 23 -6.51 -18.60 -1.87
N GLU A 24 -5.79 -19.63 -1.39
CA GLU A 24 -5.22 -20.70 -2.22
C GLU A 24 -6.33 -21.48 -2.95
N ALA A 25 -7.39 -21.88 -2.24
CA ALA A 25 -8.50 -22.62 -2.82
C ALA A 25 -9.27 -21.84 -3.90
N LYS A 26 -9.12 -20.51 -3.95
CA LYS A 26 -9.79 -19.64 -4.91
C LYS A 26 -8.88 -19.16 -6.04
N ASP A 27 -7.62 -19.58 -6.03
CA ASP A 27 -6.59 -19.12 -6.97
C ASP A 27 -6.47 -17.58 -6.99
N TRP A 28 -6.55 -16.97 -5.80
CA TRP A 28 -6.40 -15.52 -5.65
C TRP A 28 -4.94 -15.16 -5.46
N SER A 29 -4.50 -14.12 -6.18
CA SER A 29 -3.14 -13.61 -6.06
C SER A 29 -2.97 -12.77 -4.79
N ILE A 30 -1.82 -12.85 -4.14
CA ILE A 30 -1.42 -11.95 -3.06
C ILE A 30 -0.48 -10.90 -3.64
N ASN A 31 -0.75 -9.64 -3.35
CA ASN A 31 0.03 -8.51 -3.87
C ASN A 31 0.61 -7.66 -2.74
N ASN A 32 -0.09 -7.54 -1.60
CA ASN A 32 0.44 -6.83 -0.45
C ASN A 32 -0.14 -7.32 0.88
N ILE A 33 0.55 -7.01 1.97
CA ILE A 33 0.16 -7.38 3.34
C ILE A 33 0.45 -6.21 4.29
N ALA A 34 -0.50 -5.95 5.18
CA ALA A 34 -0.38 -4.97 6.25
C ALA A 34 -0.82 -5.57 7.58
N CYS A 35 -0.19 -5.16 8.68
CA CYS A 35 -0.64 -5.52 10.02
C CYS A 35 -1.57 -4.43 10.58
N SER A 36 -2.71 -4.83 11.14
CA SER A 36 -3.51 -3.94 11.96
C SER A 36 -3.03 -3.97 13.41
N GLY A 37 -3.20 -2.86 14.13
CA GLY A 37 -2.72 -2.73 15.51
C GLY A 37 -3.41 -3.63 16.54
N ASP A 38 -4.46 -4.36 16.16
CA ASP A 38 -5.10 -5.41 16.96
C ASP A 38 -4.51 -6.81 16.73
N GLY A 39 -3.48 -6.92 15.89
CA GLY A 39 -2.78 -8.17 15.60
C GLY A 39 -3.39 -8.98 14.47
N ASN A 40 -4.38 -8.47 13.74
CA ASN A 40 -4.79 -9.07 12.48
C ASN A 40 -3.82 -8.68 11.35
N PHE A 41 -3.85 -9.45 10.27
CA PHE A 41 -3.20 -9.14 9.02
C PHE A 41 -4.28 -8.88 7.96
N VAL A 42 -4.05 -7.85 7.16
CA VAL A 42 -4.84 -7.53 5.98
C VAL A 42 -4.01 -7.85 4.77
N ILE A 43 -4.58 -8.67 3.89
CA ILE A 43 -3.93 -9.18 2.69
C ILE A 43 -4.76 -8.74 1.50
N THR A 44 -4.10 -8.13 0.52
CA THR A 44 -4.76 -7.63 -0.67
C THR A 44 -4.13 -8.19 -1.92
N GLY A 45 -4.93 -8.26 -2.97
CA GLY A 45 -4.47 -8.71 -4.26
C GLY A 45 -5.61 -8.81 -5.27
N MET A 46 -5.36 -9.51 -6.36
CA MET A 46 -6.29 -9.66 -7.46
C MET A 46 -7.03 -11.00 -7.37
N THR A 47 -8.34 -10.96 -7.64
CA THR A 47 -9.19 -12.15 -7.82
C THR A 47 -9.50 -12.42 -9.30
N SER A 48 -9.58 -11.37 -10.11
CA SER A 48 -9.69 -11.43 -11.57
C SER A 48 -9.41 -10.03 -12.15
N LYS A 49 -9.39 -9.89 -13.48
CA LYS A 49 -9.12 -8.59 -14.14
C LYS A 49 -9.96 -7.41 -13.60
N LEU A 50 -11.19 -7.66 -13.18
CA LEU A 50 -12.13 -6.61 -12.74
C LEU A 50 -12.31 -6.54 -11.21
N TYR A 51 -11.66 -7.44 -10.47
CA TYR A 51 -11.94 -7.59 -9.05
C TYR A 51 -10.66 -7.85 -8.26
N SER A 52 -10.55 -7.12 -7.16
CA SER A 52 -9.53 -7.32 -6.13
C SER A 52 -10.17 -7.93 -4.88
N HIS A 53 -9.35 -8.35 -3.93
CA HIS A 53 -9.82 -8.73 -2.61
C HIS A 53 -9.12 -7.96 -1.50
N ILE A 54 -9.82 -7.88 -0.38
CA ILE A 54 -9.28 -7.55 0.94
C ILE A 54 -9.61 -8.73 1.83
N THR A 55 -8.59 -9.38 2.37
CA THR A 55 -8.71 -10.55 3.24
C THR A 55 -8.14 -10.23 4.60
N VAL A 56 -8.92 -10.42 5.65
CA VAL A 56 -8.48 -10.23 7.03
C VAL A 56 -8.27 -11.61 7.65
N VAL A 57 -7.07 -11.85 8.18
CA VAL A 57 -6.71 -13.06 8.92
C VAL A 57 -6.17 -12.69 10.29
N ASN A 58 -6.34 -13.56 11.28
CA ASN A 58 -5.69 -13.36 12.57
C ASN A 58 -4.25 -13.92 12.59
N ARG A 59 -3.58 -13.80 13.75
CA ARG A 59 -2.21 -14.30 13.94
C ARG A 59 -2.02 -15.81 13.75
N LYS A 60 -3.12 -16.58 13.73
CA LYS A 60 -3.10 -18.03 13.50
C LYS A 60 -3.33 -18.37 12.03
N GLY A 61 -3.46 -17.37 11.15
CA GLY A 61 -3.85 -17.57 9.75
C GLY A 61 -5.33 -17.88 9.55
N GLU A 62 -6.16 -17.78 10.60
CA GLU A 62 -7.60 -18.03 10.49
C GLU A 62 -8.26 -16.85 9.79
N GLU A 63 -9.03 -17.15 8.74
CA GLU A 63 -9.83 -16.17 8.04
C GLU A 63 -10.89 -15.56 8.96
N LYS A 64 -10.90 -14.23 9.03
CA LYS A 64 -11.97 -13.45 9.67
C LYS A 64 -12.95 -12.90 8.65
N ARG A 65 -12.44 -12.53 7.47
CA ARG A 65 -13.23 -11.88 6.43
C ARG A 65 -12.54 -11.95 5.08
N GLN A 66 -13.35 -12.02 4.03
CA GLN A 66 -12.91 -11.88 2.65
C GLN A 66 -13.91 -11.06 1.86
N ASP A 67 -13.51 -9.86 1.48
CA ASP A 67 -14.34 -8.96 0.68
C ASP A 67 -13.78 -8.88 -0.73
N LYS A 68 -14.66 -9.07 -1.71
CA LYS A 68 -14.35 -8.90 -3.13
C LYS A 68 -14.74 -7.49 -3.55
N ILE A 69 -13.76 -6.72 -4.02
CA ILE A 69 -13.94 -5.31 -4.38
C ILE A 69 -13.93 -5.17 -5.89
N SER A 70 -15.01 -4.62 -6.45
CA SER A 70 -15.11 -4.31 -7.87
C SER A 70 -14.24 -3.10 -8.21
N ASN A 71 -13.50 -3.22 -9.31
CA ASN A 71 -12.70 -2.16 -9.88
C ASN A 71 -13.27 -1.78 -11.25
N MET A 72 -13.46 -0.49 -11.48
CA MET A 72 -13.94 0.03 -12.75
C MET A 72 -12.74 0.26 -13.68
N GLY A 73 -12.50 -0.64 -14.65
CA GLY A 73 -11.49 -0.40 -15.68
C GLY A 73 -10.97 -1.61 -16.45
N LYS A 74 -10.01 -1.33 -17.36
CA LYS A 74 -9.45 -2.31 -18.31
C LYS A 74 -8.15 -3.00 -17.83
N PHE A 75 -7.53 -2.52 -16.76
CA PHE A 75 -6.26 -3.04 -16.22
C PHE A 75 -6.48 -4.00 -15.06
N PHE A 76 -5.45 -4.79 -14.75
CA PHE A 76 -5.47 -5.74 -13.65
C PHE A 76 -5.72 -5.06 -12.31
N ALA A 77 -6.51 -5.73 -11.47
CA ALA A 77 -7.00 -5.25 -10.19
C ALA A 77 -5.99 -5.49 -9.05
N TRP A 78 -4.74 -5.07 -9.23
CA TRP A 78 -3.70 -5.18 -8.21
C TRP A 78 -3.98 -4.18 -7.07
N ARG A 79 -4.35 -4.70 -5.90
CA ARG A 79 -4.63 -3.91 -4.71
C ARG A 79 -3.44 -3.96 -3.76
N TYR A 80 -3.02 -2.78 -3.33
CA TYR A 80 -1.96 -2.54 -2.35
C TYR A 80 -2.60 -2.10 -1.04
N CYS A 81 -1.90 -2.27 0.08
CA CYS A 81 -2.38 -1.83 1.37
C CYS A 81 -1.25 -1.32 2.28
N CYS A 82 -1.60 -0.50 3.27
CA CYS A 82 -0.68 -0.17 4.35
C CYS A 82 -1.46 0.20 5.63
N PRO A 83 -0.85 0.04 6.81
CA PRO A 83 -1.50 0.44 8.06
C PRO A 83 -1.78 1.94 8.10
N LEU A 84 -2.97 2.33 8.56
CA LEU A 84 -3.31 3.72 8.88
C LEU A 84 -3.41 3.94 10.39
N SER A 85 -4.15 3.07 11.07
CA SER A 85 -4.40 3.15 12.50
C SER A 85 -4.57 1.74 13.08
N LYS A 86 -4.93 1.64 14.37
CA LYS A 86 -5.16 0.35 15.02
C LYS A 86 -6.14 -0.55 14.26
N PHE A 87 -7.19 0.04 13.68
CA PHE A 87 -8.27 -0.70 13.02
C PHE A 87 -8.46 -0.35 11.56
N ASN A 88 -7.77 0.67 11.05
CA ASN A 88 -7.92 1.11 9.67
C ASN A 88 -6.68 0.78 8.85
N VAL A 89 -6.94 0.31 7.63
CA VAL A 89 -5.92 0.04 6.61
C VAL A 89 -6.24 0.89 5.39
N ILE A 90 -5.23 1.57 4.84
CA ILE A 90 -5.34 2.16 3.52
C ILE A 90 -5.25 1.05 2.49
N THR A 91 -6.10 1.12 1.47
CA THR A 91 -5.92 0.33 0.26
C THR A 91 -5.87 1.25 -0.95
N ALA A 92 -5.11 0.85 -1.95
CA ALA A 92 -5.06 1.57 -3.22
C ALA A 92 -5.03 0.56 -4.37
N CYS A 93 -5.71 0.88 -5.46
CA CYS A 93 -5.82 0.00 -6.61
C CYS A 93 -6.16 0.83 -7.85
N LYS A 94 -5.31 0.78 -8.88
CA LYS A 94 -5.49 1.53 -10.12
C LYS A 94 -5.62 3.05 -9.89
N SER A 95 -6.83 3.58 -9.87
CA SER A 95 -7.10 5.01 -9.61
C SER A 95 -7.97 5.18 -8.38
N ASP A 96 -8.14 4.14 -7.56
CA ASP A 96 -8.93 4.19 -6.33
C ASP A 96 -7.99 4.19 -5.12
N ILE A 97 -8.35 4.99 -4.11
CA ILE A 97 -7.81 4.95 -2.75
C ILE A 97 -8.97 4.74 -1.78
N GLY A 98 -8.75 3.97 -0.71
CA GLY A 98 -9.79 3.71 0.27
C GLY A 98 -9.25 3.44 1.67
N ILE A 99 -10.11 3.67 2.67
CA ILE A 99 -9.89 3.32 4.07
C ILE A 99 -10.84 2.17 4.42
N TYR A 100 -10.26 1.09 4.90
CA TYR A 100 -10.96 -0.13 5.28
C TYR A 100 -10.85 -0.37 6.78
N ASP A 101 -11.99 -0.53 7.46
CA ASP A 101 -12.05 -0.89 8.87
C ASP A 101 -12.05 -2.42 9.03
N VAL A 102 -11.02 -2.95 9.69
CA VAL A 102 -10.81 -4.40 9.81
C VAL A 102 -11.82 -5.10 10.72
N ARG A 103 -12.55 -4.35 11.54
CA ARG A 103 -13.49 -4.91 12.52
C ARG A 103 -14.78 -5.37 11.86
N ASP A 104 -15.35 -4.52 11.01
CA ASP A 104 -16.66 -4.72 10.41
C ASP A 104 -16.64 -4.76 8.88
N GLY A 105 -15.51 -4.45 8.25
CA GLY A 105 -15.36 -4.39 6.80
C GLY A 105 -15.93 -3.11 6.18
N ALA A 106 -16.24 -2.08 6.99
CA ALA A 106 -16.66 -0.79 6.48
C ALA A 106 -15.57 -0.20 5.57
N TYR A 107 -15.97 0.18 4.36
CA TYR A 107 -15.03 0.61 3.33
C TYR A 107 -15.45 1.93 2.70
N SER A 108 -14.66 2.97 2.92
CA SER A 108 -14.80 4.27 2.26
C SER A 108 -13.76 4.36 1.15
N LYS A 109 -14.19 4.61 -0.08
CA LYS A 109 -13.28 4.74 -1.23
C LYS A 109 -13.55 6.01 -2.03
N LYS A 110 -12.52 6.51 -2.70
CA LYS A 110 -12.58 7.61 -3.66
C LYS A 110 -11.80 7.25 -4.91
N ASN A 111 -12.22 7.82 -6.03
CA ASN A 111 -11.37 7.84 -7.21
C ASN A 111 -10.38 9.00 -7.09
N ILE A 112 -9.10 8.72 -7.29
CA ILE A 112 -8.00 9.67 -7.27
C ILE A 112 -8.20 10.73 -8.35
N CYS A 113 -8.68 10.34 -9.54
CA CYS A 113 -8.93 11.27 -10.65
C CYS A 113 -9.99 12.34 -10.32
N ASP A 114 -10.88 12.07 -9.36
CA ASP A 114 -11.91 13.02 -8.95
C ASP A 114 -11.35 14.13 -8.03
N VAL A 115 -10.17 13.91 -7.43
CA VAL A 115 -9.58 14.81 -6.43
C VAL A 115 -8.29 15.47 -6.86
N ILE A 116 -7.73 15.09 -8.02
CA ILE A 116 -6.52 15.69 -8.58
C ILE A 116 -6.76 16.19 -10.01
N THR A 117 -6.07 17.26 -10.39
CA THR A 117 -6.22 17.88 -11.71
C THR A 117 -5.32 17.24 -12.79
N ARG A 118 -4.30 16.48 -12.38
CA ARG A 118 -3.33 15.83 -13.27
C ARG A 118 -3.23 14.35 -12.91
N TRP A 119 -4.00 13.53 -13.61
CA TRP A 119 -3.85 12.07 -13.63
C TRP A 119 -3.86 11.61 -15.07
N SER A 120 -2.82 10.92 -15.52
CA SER A 120 -2.80 10.42 -16.90
C SER A 120 -3.76 9.23 -17.05
N SER A 121 -4.41 9.09 -18.21
CA SER A 121 -5.44 8.05 -18.40
C SER A 121 -4.91 6.62 -18.35
N ASP A 122 -3.59 6.47 -18.57
CA ASP A 122 -2.83 5.23 -18.51
C ASP A 122 -2.12 5.01 -17.17
N GLN A 123 -2.04 6.03 -16.31
CA GLN A 123 -1.39 5.95 -15.00
C GLN A 123 -2.20 5.11 -14.02
N TYR A 124 -1.50 4.31 -13.23
CA TYR A 124 -2.09 3.49 -12.18
C TYR A 124 -1.21 3.46 -10.92
N VAL A 125 -1.86 3.23 -9.78
CA VAL A 125 -1.18 3.03 -8.50
C VAL A 125 -0.33 1.76 -8.55
N SER A 126 0.92 1.89 -8.12
CA SER A 126 1.88 0.80 -7.97
C SER A 126 2.16 0.44 -6.51
N CYS A 127 1.95 1.36 -5.57
CA CYS A 127 2.22 1.14 -4.16
C CYS A 127 1.56 2.22 -3.28
N VAL A 128 1.43 1.94 -1.98
CA VAL A 128 0.88 2.89 -1.02
C VAL A 128 1.55 2.71 0.34
N THR A 129 1.83 3.82 1.01
CA THR A 129 2.35 3.84 2.38
C THR A 129 1.78 5.00 3.17
N THR A 130 2.09 5.06 4.46
CA THR A 130 1.69 6.17 5.33
C THR A 130 2.91 6.81 5.99
N ASP A 131 2.85 8.13 6.16
CA ASP A 131 3.70 8.84 7.11
C ASP A 131 2.89 9.06 8.39
N PRO A 132 3.13 8.28 9.45
CA PRO A 132 2.36 8.39 10.69
C PRO A 132 2.68 9.66 11.49
N VAL A 133 3.81 10.33 11.22
CA VAL A 133 4.18 11.57 11.91
C VAL A 133 3.39 12.74 11.31
N LYS A 134 3.30 12.78 9.98
CA LYS A 134 2.58 13.83 9.24
C LYS A 134 1.09 13.53 9.01
N ASN A 135 0.64 12.32 9.34
CA ASN A 135 -0.69 11.80 9.01
C ASN A 135 -0.98 11.87 7.50
N TYR A 136 0.03 11.51 6.70
CA TYR A 136 -0.08 11.46 5.24
C TYR A 136 -0.22 10.04 4.73
N ILE A 137 -0.94 9.92 3.63
CA ILE A 137 -0.99 8.76 2.77
C ILE A 137 -0.19 9.10 1.52
N ILE A 138 0.79 8.28 1.20
CA ILE A 138 1.70 8.48 0.07
C ILE A 138 1.42 7.37 -0.92
N VAL A 139 1.11 7.74 -2.16
CA VAL A 139 0.69 6.84 -3.22
C VAL A 139 1.68 6.94 -4.37
N GLY A 140 2.39 5.83 -4.62
CA GLY A 140 3.26 5.70 -5.79
C GLY A 140 2.47 5.23 -7.01
N THR A 141 2.95 5.60 -8.19
CA THR A 141 2.35 5.22 -9.47
C THR A 141 3.31 4.41 -10.32
N ASP A 142 2.88 3.98 -11.49
CA ASP A 142 3.73 3.39 -12.53
C ASP A 142 4.64 4.41 -13.24
N SER A 143 4.67 5.66 -12.76
CA SER A 143 5.60 6.71 -13.17
C SER A 143 6.38 7.25 -11.96
N ARG A 144 7.19 8.29 -12.18
CA ARG A 144 7.94 8.98 -11.12
C ARG A 144 7.09 9.84 -10.20
N GLU A 145 5.83 10.04 -10.54
CA GLU A 145 4.92 10.89 -9.78
C GLU A 145 4.43 10.15 -8.54
N VAL A 146 4.59 10.81 -7.39
CA VAL A 146 4.12 10.34 -6.09
C VAL A 146 3.12 11.36 -5.55
N PHE A 147 1.94 10.88 -5.18
CA PHE A 147 0.84 11.70 -4.72
C PHE A 147 0.69 11.58 -3.21
N VAL A 148 0.49 12.72 -2.55
CA VAL A 148 0.33 12.80 -1.11
C VAL A 148 -1.09 13.23 -0.78
N PHE A 149 -1.73 12.48 0.09
CA PHE A 149 -3.06 12.73 0.62
C PHE A 149 -3.01 12.85 2.15
N THR A 150 -3.98 13.54 2.72
CA THR A 150 -4.23 13.48 4.17
C THR A 150 -4.84 12.13 4.55
N ASP A 151 -4.81 11.79 5.85
CA ASP A 151 -5.49 10.65 6.48
C ASP A 151 -7.01 10.54 6.19
N LYS A 152 -7.62 11.61 5.64
CA LYS A 152 -9.02 11.67 5.19
C LYS A 152 -9.17 11.54 3.66
N MET A 153 -8.13 11.06 2.97
CA MET A 153 -8.07 10.93 1.51
C MET A 153 -8.41 12.25 0.80
N LYS A 154 -7.88 13.37 1.30
CA LYS A 154 -7.89 14.66 0.57
C LYS A 154 -6.52 14.88 -0.04
N TYR A 155 -6.48 15.25 -1.32
CA TYR A 155 -5.23 15.58 -2.00
C TYR A 155 -4.51 16.73 -1.28
N SER A 156 -3.21 16.58 -1.11
CA SER A 156 -2.33 17.58 -0.50
C SER A 156 -1.40 18.17 -1.56
N TYR A 157 -0.47 17.36 -2.06
CA TYR A 157 0.48 17.75 -3.09
C TYR A 157 1.01 16.51 -3.83
N MET A 158 1.83 16.76 -4.85
CA MET A 158 2.53 15.74 -5.62
C MET A 158 3.99 16.16 -5.75
N PHE A 159 4.89 15.19 -5.79
CA PHE A 159 6.29 15.40 -6.13
C PHE A 159 6.76 14.32 -7.11
N THR A 160 7.88 14.59 -7.76
CA THR A 160 8.48 13.68 -8.74
C THR A 160 9.75 13.08 -8.14
N LEU A 161 9.88 11.76 -8.17
CA LEU A 161 11.10 11.06 -7.73
C LEU A 161 12.30 11.45 -8.60
N PRO A 162 13.55 11.36 -8.12
CA PRO A 162 14.75 11.65 -8.91
C PRO A 162 14.86 10.84 -10.21
N ASP A 163 15.55 11.36 -11.24
CA ASP A 163 15.68 10.75 -12.58
C ASP A 163 16.24 9.32 -12.58
N VAL A 164 16.99 8.93 -11.54
CA VAL A 164 17.55 7.58 -11.39
C VAL A 164 16.49 6.52 -11.00
N ILE A 165 15.27 6.96 -10.64
CA ILE A 165 14.14 6.11 -10.27
C ILE A 165 13.06 6.29 -11.32
N ASP A 166 12.82 5.28 -12.17
CA ASP A 166 11.84 5.38 -13.26
C ASP A 166 10.38 5.32 -12.75
N ALA A 167 10.13 4.44 -11.79
CA ALA A 167 8.85 4.31 -11.09
C ALA A 167 9.08 3.56 -9.77
N PRO A 168 8.32 3.87 -8.70
CA PRO A 168 8.32 3.10 -7.48
C PRO A 168 7.55 1.78 -7.69
N HIS A 169 8.18 0.66 -7.36
CA HIS A 169 7.50 -0.62 -7.17
C HIS A 169 6.91 -0.74 -5.78
N ASP A 170 7.65 -0.27 -4.77
CA ASP A 170 7.19 -0.19 -3.39
C ASP A 170 7.82 1.02 -2.69
N ILE A 171 7.12 1.53 -1.68
CA ILE A 171 7.54 2.69 -0.88
C ILE A 171 7.30 2.46 0.61
N SER A 172 8.23 2.93 1.42
CA SER A 172 8.08 2.96 2.88
C SER A 172 8.62 4.27 3.45
N VAL A 173 8.02 4.76 4.53
CA VAL A 173 8.51 5.94 5.24
C VAL A 173 9.29 5.50 6.47
N HIS A 174 10.53 5.97 6.59
CA HIS A 174 11.35 5.80 7.78
C HIS A 174 11.96 7.13 8.21
N ARG A 175 11.53 7.65 9.37
CA ARG A 175 12.08 8.88 9.99
C ARG A 175 12.12 10.09 9.05
N GLY A 176 11.05 10.29 8.26
CA GLY A 176 10.94 11.40 7.30
C GLY A 176 11.65 11.17 5.96
N THR A 177 12.30 10.02 5.77
CA THR A 177 12.89 9.59 4.50
C THR A 177 12.00 8.55 3.84
N LEU A 178 11.81 8.67 2.53
CA LEU A 178 11.18 7.64 1.72
C LEU A 178 12.22 6.61 1.28
N LEU A 179 11.97 5.35 1.61
CA LEU A 179 12.66 4.21 1.05
C LEU A 179 11.86 3.74 -0.17
N VAL A 180 12.48 3.81 -1.34
CA VAL A 180 11.82 3.56 -2.64
C VAL A 180 12.50 2.41 -3.35
N CYS A 181 11.77 1.34 -3.63
CA CYS A 181 12.23 0.26 -4.50
C CYS A 181 11.90 0.62 -5.95
N GLY A 182 12.90 0.73 -6.82
CA GLY A 182 12.67 1.03 -8.23
C GLY A 182 12.14 -0.17 -9.01
N ASN A 183 11.18 0.05 -9.91
CA ASN A 183 10.48 -1.02 -10.64
C ASN A 183 11.36 -1.79 -11.65
N LEU A 184 12.36 -1.14 -12.24
CA LEU A 184 13.17 -1.71 -13.32
C LEU A 184 14.66 -1.83 -13.00
N CYS A 185 15.11 -1.31 -11.86
CA CYS A 185 16.53 -1.06 -11.62
C CYS A 185 17.18 -1.91 -10.52
N ASP A 186 16.49 -2.94 -10.00
CA ASP A 186 16.98 -3.85 -8.94
C ASP A 186 17.66 -3.11 -7.77
N ARG A 187 17.17 -1.90 -7.47
CA ARG A 187 17.79 -0.96 -6.53
C ARG A 187 16.74 -0.35 -5.61
N ALA A 188 17.15 -0.12 -4.38
CA ALA A 188 16.43 0.67 -3.40
C ALA A 188 17.15 2.00 -3.16
N TYR A 189 16.36 3.06 -3.00
CA TYR A 189 16.84 4.43 -2.81
C TYR A 189 16.28 5.01 -1.52
N ALA A 190 17.07 5.85 -0.86
CA ALA A 190 16.60 6.72 0.21
C ALA A 190 16.41 8.13 -0.36
N VAL A 191 15.18 8.64 -0.32
CA VAL A 191 14.78 9.93 -0.87
C VAL A 191 14.26 10.81 0.28
N THR A 192 14.87 11.97 0.46
CA THR A 192 14.38 12.96 1.44
C THR A 192 13.23 13.74 0.83
N MET A 193 12.10 13.82 1.56
CA MET A 193 11.01 14.72 1.18
C MET A 193 11.32 16.12 1.71
N GLU A 194 11.78 17.00 0.84
CA GLU A 194 11.85 18.43 1.16
C GLU A 194 10.49 19.05 0.87
N GLU A 195 9.83 19.58 1.90
CA GLU A 195 8.65 20.41 1.71
C GLU A 195 9.13 21.80 1.28
N SER A 196 8.83 22.17 0.04
CA SER A 196 9.01 23.55 -0.39
C SER A 196 8.05 24.43 0.40
N GLU A 197 8.56 25.27 1.29
CA GLU A 197 7.76 26.33 1.89
C GLU A 197 7.17 27.18 0.75
N SER A 198 5.84 27.25 0.69
CA SER A 198 5.10 28.09 -0.25
C SER A 198 4.71 29.40 0.42
#